data_AF-A0A8J6XYB2-F1
#
_entry.id   AF-A0A8J6XYB2-F1
#
_cell.length_a   1.000
_cell.length_b   1.000
_cell.length_c   1.000
_cell.angle_alpha   90.00
_cell.angle_beta   90.00
_cell.angle_gamma   90.00
#
_symmetry.space_group_name_H-M   'P 1'
#
loop_
_entity.id
_entity.type
_entity.pdbx_description
1 polymer ?
#
loop_
_entity_poly.entity_id
_entity_poly.type
_entity_poly.pdbx_seq_one_letter_code
_entity_poly.pdbx_strand_id
1 'polypeptide(L)' 'GLVVPEIGEVMNGDHPGRTSETEITLFRSLGLAVEDIASAWLVYQRAVEGGVGTHVDLGA' A
#
# COMPACT_ATOMS: atom_id res chain seq x y z
N GLY A 1 14.30 20.88 8.27
CA GLY A 1 13.07 20.16 8.69
C GLY A 1 13.49 18.80 9.18
N LEU A 2 12.80 18.23 10.17
CA LEU A 2 13.04 16.85 10.59
C LEU A 2 12.86 15.90 9.39
N VAL A 3 13.83 15.03 9.15
CA VAL A 3 13.69 13.89 8.25
C VAL A 3 13.00 12.80 9.05
N VAL A 4 11.81 12.39 8.63
CA VAL A 4 11.01 11.33 9.25
C VAL A 4 11.16 10.09 8.38
N PRO A 5 11.44 8.90 8.94
CA PRO A 5 11.56 7.68 8.15
C PRO A 5 10.24 7.36 7.45
N GLU A 6 10.32 6.94 6.19
CA GLU A 6 9.18 6.48 5.41
C GLU A 6 8.76 5.07 5.84
N ILE A 7 7.50 4.71 5.62
CA ILE A 7 6.98 3.38 6.01
C ILE A 7 7.72 2.25 5.30
N GLY A 8 8.21 2.49 4.08
CA GLY A 8 9.00 1.52 3.31
C GLY A 8 10.34 1.18 3.97
N GLU A 9 11.00 2.14 4.61
CA GLU A 9 12.27 1.91 5.31
C GLU A 9 12.07 0.99 6.52
N VAL A 10 10.92 1.12 7.21
CA VAL A 10 10.56 0.20 8.30
C VAL A 10 10.26 -1.20 7.77
N MET A 11 9.51 -1.31 6.66
CA MET A 11 9.16 -2.60 6.06
C MET A 11 10.38 -3.36 5.51
N ASN A 12 11.36 -2.64 4.96
CA ASN A 12 12.59 -3.21 4.42
C ASN A 12 13.63 -3.54 5.50
N GLY A 13 13.42 -3.10 6.74
CA GLY A 13 14.36 -3.27 7.84
C GLY A 13 15.49 -2.23 7.88
N ASP A 14 15.43 -1.20 7.03
CA ASP A 14 16.36 -0.07 7.02
C ASP A 14 16.15 0.85 8.24
N HIS A 15 14.96 0.79 8.85
CA HIS A 15 14.62 1.47 10.09
C HIS A 15 13.91 0.49 11.07
N PRO A 16 14.21 0.51 12.39
CA PRO A 16 13.67 -0.47 13.35
C PRO A 16 12.17 -0.36 13.60
N GLY A 17 11.55 0.79 13.26
CA GLY A 17 10.15 1.06 13.57
C GLY A 17 9.96 1.29 15.07
N ARG A 18 9.01 0.56 15.67
CA ARG A 18 8.75 0.59 17.13
C ARG A 18 9.85 -0.18 17.86
N THR A 19 10.39 0.41 18.93
CA THR A 19 11.50 -0.16 19.72
C THR A 19 11.14 -0.50 21.17
N SER A 20 9.99 -0.04 21.67
CA SER A 20 9.47 -0.46 22.98
C SER A 20 7.94 -0.54 23.04
N GLU A 21 7.42 -1.24 24.05
CA GLU A 21 5.99 -1.37 24.28
C GLU A 21 5.34 -0.05 24.71
N THR A 22 6.09 0.83 25.37
CA THR A 22 5.59 2.12 25.88
C THR A 22 5.74 3.27 24.88
N GLU A 23 6.44 3.05 23.77
CA GLU A 23 6.63 4.06 22.73
C GLU A 23 5.31 4.44 22.05
N ILE A 24 5.10 5.74 21.83
CA ILE A 24 3.98 6.21 21.02
C ILE A 24 4.47 6.43 19.60
N THR A 25 3.87 5.76 18.63
CA THR A 25 4.21 5.89 17.20
C THR A 25 3.07 6.54 16.43
N LEU A 26 3.39 7.40 15.47
CA LEU A 26 2.40 8.03 14.58
C LEU A 26 2.69 7.66 13.14
N PHE A 27 1.72 7.05 12.46
CA PHE A 27 1.73 6.96 11.01
C PHE A 27 0.93 8.12 10.43
N ARG A 28 1.59 8.98 9.66
CA ARG A 28 0.91 10.05 8.92
C ARG A 28 0.47 9.51 7.56
N SER A 29 -0.72 8.93 7.53
CA SER A 29 -1.33 8.45 6.29
C SER A 29 -1.70 9.63 5.38
N LEU A 30 -1.09 9.71 4.20
CA LEU A 30 -1.43 10.69 3.16
C LEU A 30 -2.20 10.05 1.99
N GLY A 31 -2.12 8.72 1.84
CA GLY A 31 -2.56 8.00 0.66
C GLY A 31 -1.54 8.12 -0.47
N LEU A 32 -1.19 6.99 -1.09
CA LEU A 32 -0.30 6.94 -2.25
C LEU A 32 -0.97 6.15 -3.38
N ALA A 33 -0.85 6.63 -4.61
CA ALA A 33 -1.44 5.96 -5.79
C ALA A 33 -1.01 4.49 -5.96
N VAL A 34 0.16 4.12 -5.43
CA VAL A 34 0.63 2.72 -5.44
C VAL A 34 -0.26 1.80 -4.61
N GLU A 35 -0.85 2.31 -3.52
CA GLU A 35 -1.77 1.56 -2.65
C GLU A 35 -3.06 1.23 -3.40
N ASP A 36 -3.57 2.18 -4.20
CA ASP A 36 -4.73 2.00 -5.06
C ASP A 36 -4.45 0.97 -6.17
N ILE A 37 -3.31 1.09 -6.85
CA ILE A 37 -2.93 0.17 -7.94
C ILE A 37 -2.75 -1.25 -7.41
N ALA A 38 -2.07 -1.43 -6.28
CA ALA A 38 -1.86 -2.75 -5.67
C ALA A 38 -3.21 -3.40 -5.29
N SER A 39 -4.12 -2.60 -4.73
CA SER A 39 -5.48 -3.05 -4.37
C SER A 39 -6.29 -3.41 -5.61
N ALA A 40 -6.28 -2.56 -6.65
CA ALA A 40 -6.97 -2.79 -7.91
C ALA A 40 -6.45 -4.04 -8.62
N TRP A 41 -5.14 -4.26 -8.63
CA TRP A 41 -4.53 -5.46 -9.19
C TRP A 41 -5.01 -6.73 -8.51
N LEU A 42 -5.02 -6.76 -7.17
CA LEU A 42 -5.51 -7.89 -6.40
C LEU A 42 -6.99 -8.20 -6.68
N VAL A 43 -7.82 -7.16 -6.73
CA VAL A 43 -9.25 -7.29 -7.07
C VAL A 43 -9.43 -7.81 -8.49
N TYR A 44 -8.68 -7.26 -9.45
CA TYR A 44 -8.73 -7.66 -10.85
C TYR A 44 -8.34 -9.12 -11.04
N GLN A 45 -7.22 -9.58 -10.45
CA GLN A 45 -6.78 -10.97 -10.55
C GLN A 45 -7.85 -11.94 -10.03
N ARG A 46 -8.43 -11.65 -8.85
CA ARG A 46 -9.54 -12.45 -8.29
C ARG A 46 -10.78 -12.45 -9.17
N ALA A 47 -11.09 -11.33 -9.82
CA ALA A 47 -12.23 -11.24 -10.73
C ALA A 47 -12.03 -12.14 -11.96
N VAL A 48 -10.82 -12.13 -12.53
CA VAL A 48 -10.44 -12.99 -13.65
C VAL A 48 -10.49 -14.47 -13.25
N GLU A 49 -9.89 -14.85 -12.12
CA GLU A 49 -9.89 -16.23 -11.62
C GLU A 49 -11.31 -16.73 -11.30
N GLY A 50 -12.16 -15.85 -10.77
CA GLY A 50 -13.56 -16.16 -10.44
C GLY A 50 -14.52 -16.11 -11.62
N GLY A 51 -14.07 -15.70 -12.80
CA GLY A 51 -14.93 -15.51 -13.97
C GLY A 51 -16.02 -14.46 -13.77
N VAL A 52 -15.74 -13.40 -12.99
CA VAL A 52 -16.69 -12.32 -12.68
C VAL A 52 -16.23 -10.98 -13.27
N GLY A 53 -17.21 -10.12 -13.57
CA GLY A 53 -16.98 -8.83 -14.23
C GLY A 53 -17.27 -8.87 -15.72
N THR A 54 -17.08 -7.73 -16.40
CA THR A 54 -17.36 -7.57 -17.83
C THR A 54 -16.16 -6.92 -18.49
N HIS A 55 -15.69 -7.51 -19.59
CA HIS A 55 -14.70 -6.86 -20.44
C HIS A 55 -15.38 -5.75 -21.23
N VAL A 56 -14.82 -4.53 -21.17
CA VAL A 56 -15.33 -3.36 -21.88
C VAL A 56 -14.17 -2.79 -22.70
N ASP A 57 -14.37 -2.66 -24.00
CA ASP A 57 -13.47 -1.90 -24.87
C ASP A 57 -13.70 -0.41 -24.62
N LEU A 58 -12.67 0.28 -24.10
CA LEU A 58 -12.73 1.71 -23.79
C LEU A 58 -12.35 2.59 -24.99
N GLY A 59 -12.02 2.00 -26.14
CA GLY A 59 -11.50 2.71 -27.30
C GLY A 59 -10.02 3.08 -27.16
N ALA A 60 -9.46 3.59 -28.26
CA ALA A 60 -8.11 4.15 -28.34
C ALA A 60 -8.13 5.67 -28.17
#